data_AF-A0A662FPL2-F1
#
_entry.id   AF-A0A662FPL2-F1
#
_cell.length_a   1.000
_cell.length_b   1.000
_cell.length_c   1.000
_cell.angle_alpha   90.00
_cell.angle_beta   90.00
_cell.angle_gamma   90.00
#
_symmetry.space_group_name_H-M   'P 1'
#
loop_
_entity.id
_entity.type
_entity.pdbx_description
1 polymer ?
#
loop_
_entity_poly.entity_id
_entity_poly.type
_entity_poly.pdbx_seq_one_letter_code
_entity_poly.pdbx_strand_id
1 'polypeptide(L)'
;YDFAIYYGRKYSFRDVGRIAVEISDKMNVPLEKIDILVLDNADPETALKAAMGIPIYWDDEYELFEYRYRCLREALDLRVSRSLINT
;
A
#
# COMPACT_ATOMS: atom_id res chain seq x y z
N TYR A 1 4.07 -9.13 -10.19
CA TYR A 1 3.25 -7.93 -10.48
C TYR A 1 2.75 -7.51 -9.13
N ASP A 2 3.19 -6.34 -8.71
CA ASP A 2 3.13 -5.98 -7.30
C ASP A 2 2.09 -4.88 -7.15
N PHE A 3 1.02 -5.20 -6.43
CA PHE A 3 -0.11 -4.31 -6.22
C PHE A 3 -0.15 -3.88 -4.76
N ALA A 4 -0.38 -2.60 -4.54
CA ALA A 4 -0.63 -2.06 -3.23
C ALA A 4 -2.09 -1.63 -3.14
N ILE A 5 -2.77 -2.07 -2.08
CA ILE A 5 -4.18 -1.77 -1.87
C ILE A 5 -4.35 -1.11 -0.51
N TYR A 6 -4.99 0.04 -0.52
CA TYR A 6 -5.44 0.72 0.68
C TYR A 6 -6.96 0.55 0.80
N TYR A 7 -7.42 -0.07 1.88
CA TYR A 7 -8.85 -0.26 2.13
C TYR A 7 -9.46 0.90 2.91
N GLY A 8 -8.72 1.53 3.83
CA GLY A 8 -9.24 2.59 4.69
C GLY A 8 -10.34 2.13 5.65
N ARG A 9 -10.55 0.81 5.77
CA ARG A 9 -11.60 0.17 6.56
C ARG A 9 -11.21 -1.25 6.94
N LYS A 10 -11.99 -1.87 7.84
CA LYS A 10 -11.84 -3.29 8.14
C LYS A 10 -12.03 -4.13 6.87
N TYR A 11 -11.10 -5.06 6.66
CA TYR A 11 -11.07 -6.00 5.55
C TYR A 11 -10.80 -7.41 6.07
N SER A 12 -11.08 -8.41 5.23
CA SER A 12 -10.82 -9.83 5.51
C SER A 12 -9.83 -10.42 4.51
N PHE A 13 -9.24 -11.57 4.84
CA PHE A 13 -8.43 -12.34 3.89
C PHE A 13 -9.20 -12.74 2.63
N ARG A 14 -10.53 -12.88 2.73
CA ARG A 14 -11.38 -13.15 1.57
C ARG A 14 -11.44 -11.94 0.63
N ASP A 15 -11.43 -10.72 1.14
CA ASP A 15 -11.41 -9.50 0.31
C ASP A 15 -10.11 -9.40 -0.47
N VAL A 16 -8.98 -9.72 0.17
CA VAL A 16 -7.64 -9.74 -0.46
C VAL A 16 -7.54 -10.88 -1.48
N GLY A 17 -8.00 -12.09 -1.15
CA GLY A 17 -7.98 -13.21 -2.09
C GLY A 17 -8.85 -12.96 -3.32
N ARG A 18 -10.04 -12.35 -3.12
CA ARG A 18 -10.93 -11.99 -4.24
C ARG A 18 -10.26 -11.02 -5.20
N ILE A 19 -9.64 -9.95 -4.69
CA ILE A 19 -9.04 -8.95 -5.58
C ILE A 19 -7.83 -9.52 -6.34
N ALA A 20 -7.07 -10.43 -5.73
CA ALA A 20 -5.98 -11.13 -6.43
C ALA A 20 -6.49 -11.94 -7.63
N VAL A 21 -7.60 -12.67 -7.45
CA VAL A 21 -8.26 -13.42 -8.54
C VAL A 21 -8.79 -12.46 -9.61
N GLU A 22 -9.45 -11.37 -9.20
CA GLU A 22 -9.98 -10.39 -10.16
C GLU A 22 -8.87 -9.71 -10.99
N ILE A 23 -7.71 -9.42 -10.39
CA ILE A 23 -6.54 -8.88 -11.10
C ILE A 23 -5.96 -9.94 -12.05
N SER A 24 -5.80 -11.18 -11.59
CA SER A 24 -5.34 -12.34 -12.38
C SER A 24 -6.17 -12.48 -13.66
N ASP A 25 -7.49 -12.52 -13.50
CA ASP A 25 -8.42 -12.73 -14.60
C ASP A 25 -8.41 -11.53 -15.57
N LYS A 26 -8.44 -10.30 -15.06
CA LYS A 26 -8.46 -9.09 -15.91
C LYS A 26 -7.15 -8.86 -16.67
N MET A 27 -6.01 -9.21 -16.06
CA MET A 27 -4.69 -8.99 -16.66
C MET A 27 -4.19 -10.22 -17.44
N ASN A 28 -4.90 -11.35 -17.37
CA ASN A 28 -4.47 -12.63 -17.92
C ASN A 28 -3.06 -13.04 -17.44
N VAL A 29 -2.83 -12.90 -16.13
CA VAL A 29 -1.56 -13.20 -15.46
C VAL A 29 -1.81 -14.29 -14.42
N PRO A 30 -0.97 -15.34 -14.31
CA PRO A 30 -1.11 -16.36 -13.28
C PRO A 30 -1.15 -15.76 -11.87
N LEU A 31 -2.05 -16.27 -11.02
CA LEU A 31 -2.25 -15.79 -9.65
C LEU A 31 -0.96 -15.83 -8.82
N GLU A 32 -0.10 -16.84 -9.01
CA GLU A 32 1.19 -16.93 -8.30
C GLU A 32 2.20 -15.82 -8.67
N LYS A 33 1.93 -15.05 -9.73
CA LYS A 33 2.74 -13.90 -10.14
C LYS A 33 2.18 -12.57 -9.65
N ILE A 34 1.07 -12.58 -8.92
CA ILE A 34 0.45 -11.40 -8.33
C ILE A 34 0.83 -11.35 -6.86
N ASP A 35 1.52 -10.28 -6.49
CA ASP A 35 1.81 -9.95 -5.10
C ASP A 35 0.90 -8.80 -4.65
N ILE A 36 0.31 -8.93 -3.46
CA ILE A 36 -0.57 -7.93 -2.88
C ILE A 36 -0.03 -7.48 -1.53
N LEU A 37 0.33 -6.22 -1.48
CA LEU A 37 0.59 -5.49 -0.25
C LEU A 37 -0.68 -4.78 0.21
N VAL A 38 -1.16 -5.09 1.42
CA VAL A 38 -2.23 -4.30 2.05
C VAL A 38 -1.62 -3.17 2.86
N LEU A 39 -1.87 -1.95 2.41
CA LEU A 39 -1.27 -0.73 2.91
C LEU A 39 -1.72 -0.35 4.33
N ASP A 40 -2.92 -0.76 4.73
CA ASP A 40 -3.46 -0.53 6.06
C ASP A 40 -2.58 -1.08 7.19
N ASN A 41 -1.72 -2.06 6.91
CA ASN A 41 -0.82 -2.70 7.88
C ASN A 41 0.66 -2.71 7.45
N ALA A 42 1.00 -1.98 6.39
CA ALA A 42 2.38 -1.92 5.91
C ALA A 42 3.24 -1.07 6.85
N ASP A 43 4.52 -1.40 6.98
CA ASP A 43 5.46 -0.53 7.69
C ASP A 43 5.63 0.81 6.94
N PRO A 44 5.98 1.91 7.64
CA PRO A 44 6.03 3.24 7.02
C PRO A 44 6.94 3.35 5.78
N GLU A 45 8.06 2.61 5.72
CA GLU A 45 8.97 2.69 4.58
C GLU A 45 8.40 1.96 3.38
N THR A 46 7.81 0.79 3.58
CA THR A 46 7.11 0.03 2.52
C THR A 46 5.86 0.76 2.05
N ALA A 47 5.08 1.32 2.97
CA ALA A 47 3.88 2.11 2.64
C ALA A 47 4.22 3.34 1.79
N LEU A 48 5.30 4.07 2.14
CA LEU A 48 5.77 5.21 1.35
C LEU A 48 6.25 4.80 -0.04
N LYS A 49 7.01 3.71 -0.16
CA LYS A 49 7.45 3.19 -1.48
C LYS A 49 6.25 2.91 -2.39
N ALA A 50 5.22 2.25 -1.86
CA ALA A 50 4.00 1.99 -2.61
C ALA A 50 3.21 3.27 -2.95
N ALA A 51 3.13 4.23 -2.02
CA ALA A 51 2.45 5.51 -2.23
C ALA A 51 3.08 6.37 -3.34
N MET A 52 4.39 6.22 -3.57
CA MET A 52 5.13 6.84 -4.68
C MET A 52 4.99 6.09 -6.01
N GLY A 53 4.33 4.94 -6.01
CA GLY A 53 4.04 4.16 -7.22
C GLY A 53 3.00 4.83 -8.13
N ILE A 54 2.62 4.09 -9.16
CA ILE A 54 1.61 4.53 -10.13
C ILE A 54 0.22 4.25 -9.54
N PRO A 55 -0.61 5.26 -9.26
CA PRO A 55 -1.97 5.04 -8.80
C PRO A 55 -2.81 4.44 -9.93
N ILE A 56 -3.51 3.35 -9.63
CA ILE A 56 -4.36 2.63 -10.60
C ILE A 56 -5.83 3.03 -10.43
N TYR A 57 -6.26 3.28 -9.20
CA TYR A 57 -7.63 3.62 -8.84
C TYR A 57 -7.64 4.40 -7.51
N TRP A 58 -8.49 5.42 -7.42
CA TRP A 58 -8.80 6.15 -6.20
C TRP A 58 -10.18 6.80 -6.32
N ASP A 59 -10.90 6.91 -5.21
CA ASP A 59 -12.24 7.50 -5.18
C ASP A 59 -12.20 9.03 -5.09
N ASP A 60 -11.24 9.57 -4.32
CA ASP A 60 -11.08 11.00 -4.06
C ASP A 60 -9.60 11.43 -4.11
N GLU A 61 -9.32 12.51 -4.83
CA GLU A 61 -7.98 13.12 -4.90
C GLU A 61 -7.47 13.53 -3.52
N TYR A 62 -8.37 13.99 -2.65
CA TYR A 62 -8.01 14.37 -1.29
C TYR A 62 -7.58 13.16 -0.47
N GLU A 63 -8.25 12.02 -0.61
CA GLU A 63 -7.87 10.78 0.06
C GLU A 63 -6.48 10.29 -0.38
N LEU A 64 -6.19 10.33 -1.69
CA LEU A 64 -4.88 9.95 -2.20
C LEU A 64 -3.77 10.89 -1.69
N PHE A 65 -4.04 12.19 -1.66
CA PHE A 65 -3.12 13.19 -1.11
C PHE A 65 -2.86 12.96 0.39
N GLU A 66 -3.92 12.83 1.19
CA GLU A 66 -3.84 12.60 2.64
C GLU A 66 -3.07 11.32 2.94
N TYR A 67 -3.35 10.24 2.21
CA TYR A 67 -2.64 8.97 2.37
C TYR A 67 -1.13 9.13 2.08
N ARG A 68 -0.76 9.82 1.00
CA ARG A 68 0.64 10.09 0.65
C ARG A 68 1.34 10.95 1.69
N TYR A 69 0.67 12.01 2.15
CA TYR A 69 1.18 12.89 3.19
C TYR A 69 1.43 12.12 4.50
N ARG A 70 0.48 11.29 4.92
CA ARG A 70 0.61 10.42 6.10
C ARG A 70 1.82 9.50 5.99
N CYS A 71 1.97 8.80 4.87
CA CYS A 71 3.11 7.90 4.64
C CYS A 71 4.45 8.65 4.73
N LEU A 72 4.54 9.84 4.13
CA LEU A 72 5.76 10.64 4.16
C LEU A 72 6.12 11.06 5.59
N ARG A 73 5.12 11.55 6.35
CA ARG A 73 5.31 11.96 7.74
C ARG A 73 5.79 10.80 8.61
N GLU A 74 5.12 9.65 8.54
CA GLU A 74 5.47 8.47 9.34
C GLU A 74 6.87 7.94 9.00
N ALA A 75 7.26 7.96 7.73
CA ALA A 75 8.60 7.57 7.31
C ALA A 75 9.67 8.56 7.82
N LEU A 76 9.38 9.87 7.84
CA LEU A 76 10.27 10.88 8.40
C LEU A 76 10.44 10.70 9.91
N ASP A 77 9.34 10.49 10.64
CA ASP A 77 9.34 10.24 12.09
C ASP A 77 10.20 9.01 12.44
N LEU A 78 10.07 7.94 11.65
CA LEU A 78 10.87 6.72 11.82
C LEU A 78 12.37 6.99 11.58
N ARG A 79 12.72 7.77 10.54
CA ARG A 79 14.12 8.12 10.25
C ARG A 79 14.75 8.96 11.34
N VAL A 80 14.02 9.97 11.84
CA VAL A 80 14.49 10.81 12.96
C VAL A 80 14.71 9.96 14.19
N SER A 81 13.74 9.10 14.53
CA SER A 81 13.85 8.19 15.67
C SER A 81 15.07 7.29 15.57
N ARG A 82 15.33 6.68 14.40
CA ARG A 82 16.53 5.87 14.16
C ARG A 82 17.83 6.67 14.31
N SER A 83 17.83 7.95 13.91
CA SER A 83 19.00 8.82 14.06
C SER A 83 19.33 9.11 15.53
N LEU A 84 18.31 9.29 16.37
CA LEU A 84 18.48 9.59 17.80
C LEU A 84 18.96 8.38 18.61
N ILE A 85 18.63 7.16 18.19
CA ILE A 85 19.02 5.92 18.88
C ILE A 85 20.48 5.53 18.60
N ASN A 86 21.05 6.03 17.50
CA ASN A 86 22.44 5.75 17.08
C ASN A 86 23.45 6.83 17.54
N THR A 87 23.05 7.75 18.42
CA THR A 87 23.90 8.79 19.02
C THR A 87 24.15 8.49 20.48
#